data_AF-A0A7J2HRZ3-F1
#
_entry.id   AF-A0A7J2HRZ3-F1
#
_cell.length_a   1.000
_cell.length_b   1.000
_cell.length_c   1.000
_cell.angle_alpha   90.00
_cell.angle_beta   90.00
_cell.angle_gamma   90.00
#
_symmetry.space_group_name_H-M   'P 1'
#
loop_
_entity.id
_entity.type
_entity.pdbx_description
1 polymer ?
#
loop_
_entity_poly.entity_id
_entity_poly.type
_entity_poly.pdbx_seq_one_letter_code
_entity_poly.pdbx_strand_id
1 'polypeptide(L)' 'MPHERMHGLMVSVELLEEDEKSVRVMLSGIPLAVANAIRRFAMNEVPTMAIEEI' A
#
# COMPACT_ATOMS: atom_id res chain seq x y z
N MET A 1 13.00 6.96 -25.60
CA MET A 1 11.93 7.93 -25.90
C MET A 1 11.66 8.74 -24.64
N PRO A 2 11.53 10.08 -24.75
CA PRO A 2 11.48 10.99 -23.63
C PRO A 2 10.03 11.25 -23.19
N HIS A 3 9.71 11.04 -21.92
CA HIS A 3 8.63 11.72 -21.22
C HIS A 3 9.32 12.45 -20.06
N GLU A 4 9.73 13.69 -20.31
CA GLU A 4 8.97 14.87 -19.89
C GLU A 4 8.93 15.02 -18.36
N ARG A 5 9.58 16.10 -17.96
CA ARG A 5 9.77 16.59 -16.60
C ARG A 5 8.42 16.81 -15.92
N MET A 6 8.05 15.94 -14.99
CA MET A 6 7.12 16.27 -13.91
C MET A 6 7.90 16.28 -12.60
N HIS A 7 8.08 17.45 -12.01
CA HIS A 7 8.61 17.61 -10.65
C HIS A 7 7.47 17.39 -9.63
N GLY A 8 6.74 16.29 -9.77
CA GLY A 8 5.81 15.75 -8.78
C GLY A 8 6.27 14.33 -8.51
N LEU A 9 6.40 13.95 -7.24
CA LEU A 9 6.75 12.58 -6.85
C LEU A 9 5.75 11.62 -7.52
N MET A 10 6.21 10.91 -8.55
CA MET A 10 5.40 9.92 -9.24
C MET A 10 5.27 8.74 -8.28
N VAL A 11 4.11 8.63 -7.64
CA VAL A 11 3.82 7.51 -6.75
C VAL A 11 3.65 6.27 -7.62
N SER A 12 4.40 5.21 -7.33
CA SER A 12 4.28 3.93 -8.02
C SER A 12 4.19 2.78 -7.02
N VAL A 13 3.47 1.74 -7.44
CA VAL A 13 3.34 0.47 -6.72
C VAL A 13 3.75 -0.62 -7.70
N GLU A 14 4.77 -1.39 -7.34
CA GLU A 14 5.23 -2.53 -8.12
C GLU A 14 4.95 -3.82 -7.33
N LEU A 15 4.30 -4.79 -7.97
CA LEU A 15 4.07 -6.11 -7.39
C LEU A 15 5.31 -6.96 -7.58
N LEU A 16 5.86 -7.47 -6.48
CA LEU A 16 7.03 -8.34 -6.50
C LEU A 16 6.62 -9.82 -6.46
N GLU A 17 5.75 -10.18 -5.50
CA GLU A 17 5.28 -11.55 -5.27
C GLU A 17 3.83 -11.50 -4.75
N GLU A 18 3.03 -12.49 -5.15
CA GLU A 18 1.63 -12.66 -4.74
C GLU A 18 1.33 -14.14 -4.49
N ASP A 19 0.80 -14.41 -3.31
CA ASP A 19 0.27 -15.70 -2.87
C ASP A 19 -1.15 -15.52 -2.32
N GLU A 20 -1.89 -16.61 -2.11
CA GLU A 20 -3.28 -16.55 -1.60
C GLU A 20 -3.46 -15.81 -0.26
N LYS A 21 -2.40 -15.72 0.55
CA LYS A 21 -2.43 -15.12 1.90
C LYS A 21 -1.56 -13.88 2.05
N SER A 22 -0.72 -13.57 1.07
CA SER A 22 0.27 -12.50 1.20
C SER A 22 0.59 -11.85 -0.13
N VAL A 23 0.81 -10.54 -0.08
CA VAL A 23 1.25 -9.74 -1.22
C VAL A 23 2.50 -8.95 -0.81
N ARG A 24 3.51 -8.95 -1.67
CA ARG A 24 4.73 -8.16 -1.51
C ARG A 24 4.79 -7.10 -2.59
N VAL A 25 4.75 -5.84 -2.17
CA VAL A 25 4.77 -4.68 -3.06
C VAL A 25 5.91 -3.73 -2.72
N MET A 26 6.49 -3.09 -3.74
CA MET A 26 7.42 -1.97 -3.60
C MET A 26 6.66 -0.67 -3.80
N LEU A 27 6.66 0.18 -2.78
CA LEU A 27 6.08 1.52 -2.85
C LEU A 27 7.19 2.54 -3.11
N SER A 28 7.09 3.29 -4.21
CA SER A 28 8.04 4.34 -4.56
C SER A 28 7.35 5.69 -4.70
N GLY A 29 8.11 6.76 -4.46
CA GLY A 29 7.60 8.12 -4.59
C GLY A 29 6.63 8.55 -3.49
N ILE A 30 6.61 7.87 -2.33
CA ILE A 30 5.70 8.17 -1.22
C ILE A 30 6.48 8.54 0.06
N PRO A 31 6.03 9.55 0.85
CA PRO A 31 6.65 9.84 2.15
C PRO A 31 6.48 8.67 3.13
N LEU A 32 7.50 8.43 3.95
CA LEU A 32 7.49 7.38 4.97
C LEU A 32 6.30 7.48 5.93
N ALA A 33 5.86 8.69 6.26
CA ALA A 33 4.69 8.92 7.11
C ALA A 33 3.40 8.37 6.47
N VAL A 34 3.24 8.52 5.16
CA VAL A 34 2.07 8.00 4.43
C VAL A 34 2.15 6.48 4.29
N ALA A 35 3.33 5.92 3.99
CA ALA A 35 3.53 4.47 3.98
C ALA A 35 3.19 3.82 5.34
N ASN A 36 3.61 4.44 6.45
CA ASN A 36 3.27 3.99 7.79
C ASN A 36 1.80 4.18 8.14
N ALA A 37 1.14 5.21 7.60
CA ALA A 37 -0.30 5.36 7.74
C ALA A 37 -1.03 4.21 7.05
N ILE A 38 -0.72 3.91 5.79
CA ILE A 38 -1.31 2.77 5.05
C ILE A 38 -1.14 1.47 5.83
N ARG A 39 0.06 1.19 6.36
CA ARG A 39 0.30 0.01 7.21
C ARG A 39 -0.64 -0.05 8.40
N ARG A 40 -0.82 1.05 9.14
CA ARG A 40 -1.72 1.08 10.31
C ARG A 40 -3.18 0.90 9.91
N PHE A 41 -3.61 1.52 8.82
CA PHE A 41 -4.96 1.39 8.29
C PHE A 41 -5.26 -0.06 7.87
N ALA A 42 -4.35 -0.69 7.14
CA ALA A 42 -4.49 -2.08 6.70
C ALA A 42 -4.65 -3.06 7.87
N MET A 43 -4.05 -2.79 9.03
CA MET A 43 -4.11 -3.65 10.20
C MET A 43 -5.33 -3.40 11.08
N ASN A 44 -5.71 -2.14 11.28
CA ASN A 44 -6.66 -1.76 12.34
C ASN A 44 -8.01 -1.29 11.81
N GLU A 45 -8.04 -0.72 10.61
CA GLU A 45 -9.22 -0.01 10.10
C GLU A 45 -9.94 -0.81 9.00
N VAL A 46 -9.39 -1.96 8.59
CA VAL A 46 -10.05 -2.84 7.62
C VAL A 46 -11.14 -3.62 8.35
N PRO A 47 -12.43 -3.35 8.07
CA PRO A 47 -13.51 -4.03 8.74
C PRO A 47 -13.51 -5.50 8.33
N THR A 48 -13.65 -6.38 9.33
CA THR A 48 -13.83 -7.82 9.11
C THR A 48 -15.07 -8.28 9.87
N MET A 49 -15.81 -9.21 9.27
CA MET A 49 -16.92 -9.85 9.97
C MET A 49 -16.34 -10.75 11.07
N ALA A 50 -16.82 -10.57 12.29
CA ALA A 50 -16.50 -11.42 13.43
C ALA A 50 -17.78 -11.78 14.19
N ILE A 51 -17.76 -12.90 14.91
CA ILE A 51 -18.84 -13.26 15.84
C ILE A 51 -18.62 -12.43 17.12
N GLU A 52 -19.64 -11.66 17.53
CA GLU A 52 -19.53 -10.73 18.67
C GLU A 52 -20.28 -11.22 19.92
N GLU A 53 -21.44 -11.86 19.75
CA GLU A 53 -22.25 -12.41 20.85
C GLU A 53 -22.65 -13.87 20.55
N ILE A 54 -22.86 -14.67 21.60
CA ILE A 54 -23.41 -16.03 21.57
C ILE A 54 -24.84 -16.00 22.08
#